data_AF-A0AB36S8W5-F1
#
_entry.id   AF-A0AB36S8W5-F1
#
_cell.length_a   1.000
_cell.length_b   1.000
_cell.length_c   1.000
_cell.angle_alpha   90.00
_cell.angle_beta   90.00
_cell.angle_gamma   90.00
#
_symmetry.space_group_name_H-M   'P 1'
#
loop_
_entity.id
_entity.type
_entity.pdbx_description
1 polymer ?
#
loop_
_entity_poly.entity_id
_entity_poly.type
_entity_poly.pdbx_seq_one_letter_code
_entity_poly.pdbx_strand_id
1 'polypeptide(L)'
;MKVYTKKDYDYRQTVLENIKNVEPLFQTDKVIEFNQPFSYKGRNYMSCMHDPENDILIVESFELKEIPEYDYQYSDEIMCPYCGDLQCDSWESDETGKEQCDICGGTFEYSREVTVSYCSTKLEYPQITLIE
;
A
#
# COMPACT_ATOMS: atom_id res chain seq x y z
N MET A 1 11.61 -0.98 22.24
CA MET A 1 10.63 -0.44 21.30
C MET A 1 9.25 -0.27 21.90
N LYS A 2 8.69 0.94 21.83
CA LYS A 2 7.28 1.25 22.13
C LYS A 2 6.47 1.21 20.83
N VAL A 3 5.37 0.45 20.80
CA VAL A 3 4.56 0.25 19.60
C VAL A 3 3.23 0.99 19.72
N TYR A 4 2.86 1.80 18.73
CA TYR A 4 1.61 2.59 18.69
C TYR A 4 0.81 2.30 17.42
N THR A 5 -0.48 2.59 17.45
CA THR A 5 -1.32 2.40 16.26
C THR A 5 -1.35 3.65 15.38
N LYS A 6 -1.40 3.46 14.06
CA LYS A 6 -1.53 4.55 13.08
C LYS A 6 -2.79 5.40 13.25
N LYS A 7 -3.83 4.88 13.91
CA LYS A 7 -5.08 5.65 14.18
C LYS A 7 -4.85 6.89 15.03
N ASP A 8 -3.75 6.89 15.78
CA ASP A 8 -3.35 7.98 16.66
C ASP A 8 -2.36 8.95 15.97
N TYR A 9 -2.17 8.82 14.65
CA TYR A 9 -1.11 9.50 13.88
C TYR A 9 -1.67 10.46 12.81
N ASP A 10 -1.37 11.75 12.95
CA ASP A 10 -1.53 12.82 11.95
C ASP A 10 -0.19 13.09 11.22
N TYR A 11 -0.19 12.86 9.91
CA TYR A 11 0.94 13.06 9.01
C TYR A 11 1.46 14.50 8.95
N ARG A 12 0.67 15.48 9.40
CA ARG A 12 1.10 16.89 9.43
C ARG A 12 1.90 17.25 10.68
N GLN A 13 1.97 16.34 11.66
CA GLN A 13 2.63 16.55 12.95
C GLN A 13 3.82 15.61 13.13
N THR A 14 4.71 15.92 14.09
CA THR A 14 5.83 15.03 14.43
C THR A 14 5.36 13.78 15.17
N VAL A 15 6.14 12.69 15.10
CA VAL A 15 5.83 11.42 15.80
C VAL A 15 5.60 11.64 17.30
N LEU A 16 6.51 12.38 17.95
CA LEU A 16 6.44 12.63 19.39
C LEU A 16 5.21 13.46 19.79
N GLU A 17 4.77 14.40 18.95
CA GLU A 17 3.55 15.17 19.19
C GLU A 17 2.30 14.30 19.04
N ASN A 18 2.27 13.43 18.02
CA ASN A 18 1.16 12.50 17.78
C ASN A 18 0.90 11.59 18.99
N ILE A 19 1.95 11.08 19.62
CA ILE A 19 1.84 10.07 20.68
C ILE A 19 1.95 10.63 22.11
N LYS A 20 2.12 11.96 22.27
CA LYS A 20 2.49 12.58 23.55
C LYS A 20 1.59 12.18 24.74
N ASN A 21 0.33 11.88 24.47
CA ASN A 21 -0.67 11.48 25.47
C ASN A 21 -1.33 10.13 25.13
N VAL A 22 -0.66 9.30 24.33
CA VAL A 22 -1.14 7.99 23.90
C VAL A 22 -0.32 6.94 24.63
N GLU A 23 -0.99 5.96 25.23
CA GLU A 23 -0.29 4.80 25.79
C GLU A 23 0.09 3.83 24.66
N PRO A 24 1.30 3.23 24.69
CA PRO A 24 1.69 2.28 23.67
C PRO A 24 0.78 1.05 23.71
N LEU A 25 0.51 0.46 22.53
CA LEU A 25 -0.16 -0.82 22.39
C LEU A 25 0.56 -1.91 23.22
N PHE A 26 1.89 -1.90 23.16
CA PHE A 26 2.80 -2.64 24.04
C PHE A 26 4.23 -2.09 23.95
N GLN A 27 5.08 -2.52 24.88
CA GLN A 27 6.52 -2.27 24.87
C GLN A 27 7.28 -3.60 24.83
N THR A 28 8.36 -3.67 24.07
CA THR A 28 9.20 -4.86 23.96
C THR A 28 10.66 -4.53 23.71
N ASP A 29 11.56 -5.41 24.15
CA ASP A 29 13.00 -5.35 23.82
C ASP A 29 13.34 -6.19 22.57
N LYS A 30 12.35 -6.90 22.00
CA LYS A 30 12.54 -7.63 20.75
C LYS A 30 12.60 -6.65 19.59
N VAL A 31 13.55 -6.88 18.68
CA VAL A 31 13.58 -6.18 17.39
C VAL A 31 12.40 -6.65 16.56
N ILE A 32 11.57 -5.71 16.13
CA ILE A 32 10.55 -5.91 15.10
C ILE A 32 11.12 -5.29 13.83
N GLU A 33 11.41 -6.13 12.83
CA GLU A 33 11.95 -5.67 11.57
C GLU A 33 10.90 -4.84 10.82
N PHE A 34 11.35 -3.75 10.20
CA PHE A 34 10.48 -2.92 9.37
C PHE A 34 10.03 -3.72 8.12
N ASN A 35 8.78 -3.53 7.72
CA ASN A 35 8.06 -4.28 6.68
C ASN A 35 7.91 -5.79 6.95
N GLN A 36 8.10 -6.23 8.19
CA GLN A 36 7.78 -7.61 8.59
C GLN A 36 6.48 -7.65 9.41
N PRO A 37 5.44 -8.37 8.95
CA PRO A 37 4.20 -8.49 9.70
C PRO A 37 4.41 -9.32 10.98
N PHE A 38 3.69 -8.97 12.04
CA PHE A 38 3.71 -9.69 13.30
C PHE A 38 2.31 -9.76 13.94
N SER A 39 2.12 -10.68 14.87
CA SER A 39 0.86 -10.82 15.61
C SER A 39 1.02 -10.49 17.08
N TYR A 40 0.05 -9.75 17.64
CA TYR A 40 -0.05 -9.46 19.06
C TYR A 40 -1.51 -9.58 19.53
N LYS A 41 -1.75 -10.39 20.57
CA LYS A 41 -3.10 -10.64 21.13
C LYS A 41 -4.16 -11.03 20.08
N GLY A 42 -3.77 -11.87 19.11
CA GLY A 42 -4.69 -12.38 18.07
C GLY A 42 -5.03 -11.37 16.96
N ARG A 43 -4.35 -10.23 16.89
CA ARG A 43 -4.43 -9.27 15.78
C ARG A 43 -3.10 -9.20 15.04
N ASN A 44 -3.16 -9.01 13.72
CA ASN A 44 -1.97 -8.85 12.88
C ASN A 44 -1.68 -7.37 12.66
N TYR A 45 -0.40 -7.03 12.62
CA TYR A 45 0.10 -5.67 12.50
C TYR A 45 1.23 -5.60 11.48
N MET A 46 1.25 -4.51 10.72
CA MET A 46 2.31 -4.14 9.79
C MET A 46 2.92 -2.81 10.23
N SER A 47 4.23 -2.66 10.09
CA SER A 47 4.91 -1.39 10.37
C SER A 47 4.57 -0.33 9.33
N CYS A 48 4.24 0.87 9.78
CA CYS A 48 4.03 2.04 8.93
C CYS A 48 5.17 3.06 9.04
N MET A 49 5.74 3.21 10.23
CA MET A 49 6.83 4.14 10.50
C MET A 49 7.68 3.64 11.66
N HIS A 50 8.99 3.84 11.56
CA HIS A 50 9.95 3.53 12.62
C HIS A 50 10.77 4.79 12.93
N ASP A 51 10.76 5.20 14.19
CA ASP A 51 11.63 6.23 14.75
C ASP A 51 12.65 5.55 15.68
N PRO A 52 13.85 5.23 15.17
CA PRO A 52 14.85 4.51 15.94
C PRO A 52 15.50 5.36 17.03
N GLU A 53 15.51 6.69 16.91
CA GLU A 53 16.12 7.58 17.91
C GLU A 53 15.33 7.56 19.22
N ASN A 54 14.01 7.48 19.11
CA ASN A 54 13.10 7.44 20.24
C ASN A 54 12.56 6.03 20.54
N ASP A 55 13.03 5.01 19.80
CA ASP A 55 12.65 3.60 19.97
C ASP A 55 11.13 3.38 19.82
N ILE A 56 10.54 3.99 18.79
CA ILE A 56 9.10 3.99 18.50
C ILE A 56 8.80 3.31 17.17
N LEU A 57 7.79 2.44 17.17
CA LEU A 57 7.21 1.85 15.95
C LEU A 57 5.72 2.20 15.86
N ILE A 58 5.30 2.76 14.74
CA ILE A 58 3.90 2.98 14.40
C ILE A 58 3.44 1.84 13.49
N VAL A 59 2.34 1.19 13.84
CA VAL A 59 1.81 0.03 13.13
C VAL A 59 0.34 0.20 12.75
N GLU A 60 -0.09 -0.50 11.72
CA GLU A 60 -1.49 -0.62 11.31
C GLU A 60 -1.94 -2.07 11.42
N SER A 61 -3.17 -2.30 11.87
CA SER A 61 -3.72 -3.64 11.98
C SER A 61 -4.33 -4.09 10.65
N PHE A 62 -4.13 -5.35 10.28
CA PHE A 62 -4.74 -5.94 9.09
C PHE A 62 -5.35 -7.31 9.38
N GLU A 63 -6.18 -7.78 8.46
CA GLU A 63 -6.78 -9.12 8.48
C GLU A 63 -6.36 -9.90 7.24
N LEU A 64 -6.04 -11.17 7.43
CA LEU A 64 -5.90 -12.11 6.32
C LEU A 64 -7.28 -12.67 6.01
N LYS A 65 -7.57 -12.81 4.72
CA LYS A 65 -8.84 -13.35 4.24
C LYS A 65 -8.55 -14.63 3.47
N GLU A 66 -9.40 -15.63 3.65
CA GLU A 66 -9.47 -16.73 2.71
C GLU A 66 -10.22 -16.23 1.47
N ILE A 67 -9.47 -15.80 0.46
CA ILE A 67 -10.05 -15.33 -0.79
C ILE A 67 -9.97 -16.45 -1.82
N PRO A 68 -11.09 -16.88 -2.42
CA PRO A 68 -11.10 -17.78 -3.56
C PRO A 68 -10.24 -17.22 -4.71
N GLU A 69 -9.44 -18.09 -5.37
CA GLU A 69 -8.55 -17.71 -6.48
C GLU A 69 -9.25 -17.01 -7.67
N TYR A 70 -10.57 -17.14 -7.78
CA TYR A 70 -11.36 -16.59 -8.90
C TYR A 70 -11.94 -15.21 -8.63
N ASP A 71 -11.95 -14.72 -7.39
CA ASP A 71 -12.63 -13.46 -7.05
C ASP A 71 -11.87 -12.20 -7.52
N TYR A 72 -10.60 -12.34 -7.94
CA TYR A 72 -9.74 -11.22 -8.35
C TYR A 72 -9.19 -11.33 -9.77
N GLN A 73 -9.81 -12.15 -10.61
CA GLN A 73 -9.42 -12.21 -12.02
C GLN A 73 -10.01 -11.02 -12.77
N TYR A 74 -9.14 -10.23 -13.42
CA TYR A 74 -9.51 -9.11 -14.30
C TYR A 74 -10.30 -7.98 -13.60
N SER A 75 -9.95 -7.65 -12.35
CA SER A 75 -10.42 -6.43 -11.68
C SER A 75 -9.77 -5.16 -12.26
N ASP A 76 -10.37 -4.00 -11.98
CA ASP A 76 -9.86 -2.70 -12.45
C ASP A 76 -8.47 -2.37 -11.90
N GLU A 77 -8.20 -2.74 -10.63
CA GLU A 77 -6.89 -2.65 -10.00
C GLU A 77 -6.36 -4.03 -9.58
N ILE A 78 -5.05 -4.12 -9.35
CA ILE A 78 -4.43 -5.29 -8.70
C ILE A 78 -4.98 -5.39 -7.27
N MET A 79 -5.53 -6.54 -6.90
CA MET A 79 -5.99 -6.82 -5.54
C MET A 79 -5.09 -7.84 -4.85
N CYS A 80 -4.64 -7.52 -3.64
CA CYS A 80 -3.82 -8.45 -2.86
C CYS A 80 -4.63 -9.71 -2.54
N PRO A 81 -4.17 -10.91 -2.95
CA PRO A 81 -4.92 -12.15 -2.75
C PRO A 81 -4.94 -12.62 -1.28
N TYR A 82 -4.16 -11.98 -0.40
CA TYR A 82 -4.06 -12.36 1.01
C TYR A 82 -4.95 -11.52 1.95
N CYS A 83 -5.12 -10.22 1.67
CA CYS A 83 -5.89 -9.32 2.54
C CYS A 83 -7.02 -8.58 1.79
N GLY A 84 -7.05 -8.66 0.47
CA GLY A 84 -8.04 -7.99 -0.39
C GLY A 84 -7.83 -6.48 -0.47
N ASP A 85 -6.61 -6.00 -0.19
CA ASP A 85 -6.26 -4.59 -0.34
C ASP A 85 -6.01 -4.22 -1.82
N LEU A 86 -6.52 -3.07 -2.25
CA LEU A 86 -6.38 -2.56 -3.61
C LEU A 86 -5.05 -1.84 -3.76
N GLN A 87 -4.24 -2.27 -4.73
CA GLN A 87 -3.02 -1.55 -5.09
C GLN A 87 -3.39 -0.39 -6.01
N CYS A 88 -3.64 0.79 -5.43
CA CYS A 88 -4.13 1.98 -6.14
C CYS A 88 -3.22 2.44 -7.29
N ASP A 89 -1.93 2.14 -7.21
CA ASP A 89 -0.93 2.49 -8.21
C ASP A 89 -0.69 1.37 -9.25
N SER A 90 -1.58 0.38 -9.31
CA SER A 90 -1.51 -0.75 -10.25
C SER A 90 -1.48 -0.36 -11.73
N TRP A 91 -1.88 0.86 -12.07
CA TRP A 91 -1.76 1.42 -13.42
C TRP A 91 -0.30 1.69 -13.83
N GLU A 92 0.62 1.86 -12.87
CA GLU A 92 2.07 1.98 -13.10
C GLU A 92 2.77 0.63 -13.26
N SER A 93 2.11 -0.47 -12.88
CA SER A 93 2.69 -1.81 -12.91
C SER A 93 2.97 -2.31 -14.33
N ASP A 94 3.89 -3.25 -14.46
CA ASP A 94 4.21 -3.92 -15.73
C ASP A 94 3.06 -4.84 -16.19
N GLU A 95 3.21 -5.49 -17.35
CA GLU A 95 2.22 -6.47 -17.82
C GLU A 95 2.11 -7.70 -16.92
N THR A 96 3.23 -8.12 -16.32
CA THR A 96 3.30 -9.24 -15.38
C THR A 96 4.41 -8.98 -14.37
N GLY A 97 4.25 -9.44 -13.13
CA GLY A 97 5.29 -9.24 -12.13
C GLY A 97 5.02 -9.91 -10.81
N LYS A 98 5.88 -9.59 -9.84
CA LYS A 98 5.71 -9.91 -8.43
C LYS A 98 5.64 -8.63 -7.64
N GLU A 99 4.74 -8.59 -6.68
CA GLU A 99 4.52 -7.44 -5.82
C GLU A 99 4.41 -7.90 -4.38
N GLN A 100 4.88 -7.08 -3.45
CA GLN A 100 4.67 -7.28 -2.01
C GLN A 100 3.60 -6.29 -1.56
N CYS A 101 2.52 -6.80 -0.96
CA CYS A 101 1.47 -5.95 -0.43
C CYS A 101 1.96 -5.14 0.77
N ASP A 102 1.84 -3.81 0.71
CA ASP A 102 2.24 -2.91 1.80
C ASP A 102 1.38 -3.06 3.07
N ILE A 103 0.18 -3.65 2.95
CA ILE A 103 -0.73 -3.85 4.09
C ILE A 103 -0.41 -5.13 4.84
N CYS A 104 -0.28 -6.27 4.15
CA CYS A 104 -0.12 -7.57 4.80
C CYS A 104 1.29 -8.16 4.69
N GLY A 105 2.16 -7.58 3.86
CA GLY A 105 3.53 -8.04 3.61
C GLY A 105 3.63 -9.29 2.73
N GLY A 106 2.50 -9.79 2.22
CA GLY A 106 2.46 -10.98 1.38
C GLY A 106 2.96 -10.67 -0.03
N THR A 107 3.83 -11.53 -0.56
CA THR A 107 4.29 -11.45 -1.96
C THR A 107 3.41 -12.29 -2.86
N PHE A 108 2.90 -11.70 -3.94
CA PHE A 108 2.03 -12.37 -4.91
C PHE A 108 2.47 -12.06 -6.35
N GLU A 109 2.03 -12.91 -7.28
CA GLU A 109 2.21 -12.70 -8.72
C GLU A 109 0.98 -12.00 -9.29
N TYR A 110 1.19 -11.12 -10.26
CA TYR A 110 0.11 -10.44 -10.98
C TYR A 110 0.35 -10.49 -12.49
N SER A 111 -0.74 -10.35 -13.24
CA SER A 111 -0.75 -10.13 -14.67
C SER A 111 -1.90 -9.18 -15.02
N ARG A 112 -1.68 -8.25 -15.95
CA ARG A 112 -2.73 -7.34 -16.44
C ARG A 112 -3.06 -7.61 -17.90
N GLU A 113 -4.34 -7.46 -18.24
CA GLU A 113 -4.82 -7.43 -19.61
C GLU A 113 -5.36 -6.02 -19.90
N VAL A 114 -4.76 -5.31 -20.86
CA VAL A 114 -5.13 -3.92 -21.17
C VAL A 114 -5.69 -3.83 -22.58
N THR A 115 -6.92 -3.33 -22.72
CA THR A 115 -7.53 -3.02 -24.02
C THR A 115 -7.61 -1.52 -24.23
N VAL A 116 -6.84 -0.99 -25.19
CA VAL A 116 -6.86 0.44 -25.55
C VAL A 116 -7.36 0.63 -26.97
N SER A 117 -8.38 1.46 -27.17
CA SER A 117 -8.97 1.75 -28.47
C SER A 117 -9.10 3.25 -28.71
N TYR A 118 -8.60 3.74 -29.85
CA TYR A 118 -8.64 5.15 -30.22
C TYR A 118 -9.46 5.37 -31.50
N CYS A 119 -10.22 6.47 -31.54
CA CYS A 119 -10.81 6.99 -32.76
C CYS A 119 -10.52 8.49 -32.88
N SER A 120 -10.31 8.98 -34.09
CA SER A 120 -10.16 10.40 -34.36
C SER A 120 -10.90 10.76 -35.65
N THR A 121 -11.38 12.00 -35.72
CA THR A 121 -12.08 12.54 -36.89
C THR A 121 -11.48 13.91 -37.23
N LYS A 122 -11.39 14.23 -38.52
CA LYS A 122 -10.87 15.51 -38.98
C LYS A 122 -11.89 16.62 -38.75
N LEU A 123 -11.44 17.78 -38.29
CA LEU A 123 -12.27 18.98 -38.15
C LEU A 123 -11.86 20.06 -39.13
N GLU A 124 -10.57 20.41 -39.15
CA GLU A 124 -10.05 21.47 -40.00
C GLU A 124 -8.68 21.07 -40.55
N TYR A 125 -8.36 21.59 -41.74
CA TYR A 125 -7.04 21.43 -42.32
C TYR A 125 -6.05 22.41 -41.67
N PRO A 126 -4.79 22.00 -41.43
CA PRO A 126 -3.78 22.90 -40.91
C PRO A 126 -3.57 24.08 -41.88
N GLN A 127 -3.43 25.29 -41.33
CA GLN A 127 -3.09 26.47 -42.12
C GLN A 127 -1.61 26.39 -42.50
N ILE A 128 -1.31 26.35 -43.79
CA ILE A 128 0.06 26.28 -44.31
C ILE A 128 0.50 27.70 -44.71
N THR A 129 1.41 28.29 -43.94
CA THR A 129 2.07 29.54 -44.31
C THR A 129 3.28 29.22 -45.19
N LEU A 130 3.30 29.74 -46.41
CA LEU A 130 4.49 29.67 -47.28
C LEU A 130 5.45 30.80 -46.90
N ILE A 131 6.73 30.47 -46.78
CA ILE A 131 7.81 31.42 -46.52
C ILE A 131 8.61 31.55 -47.82
N GLU A 132 8.80 32.79 -48.30
CA GLU A 132 9.73 33.14 -49.38
C GLU A 132 11.13 33.42 -48.84
#